data_AF-A0A6F8XXE4-F1
#
_entry.id   AF-A0A6F8XXE4-F1
#
_cell.length_a   1.000
_cell.length_b   1.000
_cell.length_c   1.000
_cell.angle_alpha   90.00
_cell.angle_beta   90.00
_cell.angle_gamma   90.00
#
_symmetry.space_group_name_H-M   'P 1'
#
loop_
_entity.id
_entity.type
_entity.pdbx_description
1 polymer ?
#
loop_
_entity_poly.entity_id
_entity_poly.type
_entity_poly.pdbx_seq_one_letter_code
_entity_poly.pdbx_strand_id
1 'polypeptide(L)'
;MRIALLVVRCAAALLPDRTRRDRYREQWEADVRGAAELELSPLRLALGMAGAAVLITFTSTKGTRMTPIGPLALAMRLVGGDVRRRAAALAALSALALAGGLLLLITG
;
A
#
# COMPACT_ATOMS: atom_id res chain seq x y z
N MET A 1 -2.94 -19.39 23.62
CA MET A 1 -1.72 -18.56 23.52
C MET A 1 -0.68 -19.11 22.53
N ARG A 2 -0.06 -20.28 22.76
CA ARG A 2 1.01 -20.83 21.89
C ARG A 2 0.64 -20.90 20.40
N ILE A 3 -0.57 -21.35 20.09
CA ILE A 3 -1.07 -21.44 18.71
C ILE A 3 -1.15 -20.05 18.07
N ALA A 4 -1.69 -19.05 18.78
CA ALA A 4 -1.79 -17.68 18.27
C ALA A 4 -0.41 -17.08 17.94
N LEU A 5 0.58 -17.27 18.82
CA LEU A 5 1.96 -16.83 18.55
C LEU A 5 2.60 -17.55 17.36
N LEU A 6 2.31 -18.84 17.17
CA LEU A 6 2.78 -19.59 16.01
C LEU A 6 2.17 -19.04 14.72
N VAL A 7 0.87 -18.73 14.73
CA VAL A 7 0.18 -18.07 13.60
C VAL A 7 0.81 -16.71 13.30
N VAL A 8 1.10 -15.89 14.31
CA VAL A 8 1.80 -14.59 14.13
C VAL A 8 3.17 -14.77 13.48
N ARG A 9 3.95 -15.76 13.92
CA ARG A 9 5.28 -16.03 13.34
C ARG A 9 5.18 -16.45 11.87
N CYS A 10 4.23 -17.30 11.55
CA CYS A 10 3.95 -17.69 10.17
C CYS A 10 3.48 -16.48 9.34
N ALA A 11 2.58 -15.66 9.87
CA ALA A 11 2.08 -14.46 9.21
C ALA A 11 3.21 -13.45 8.94
N ALA A 12 4.03 -13.14 9.93
CA ALA A 12 5.15 -12.22 9.78
C ALA A 12 6.17 -12.76 8.76
N ALA A 13 6.41 -14.07 8.70
CA ALA A 13 7.32 -14.68 7.73
C ALA A 13 6.87 -14.48 6.27
N LEU A 14 5.57 -14.24 6.01
CA LEU A 14 5.04 -13.97 4.67
C LEU A 14 5.42 -12.57 4.15
N LEU A 15 5.80 -11.62 5.02
CA LEU A 15 6.07 -10.25 4.57
C LEU A 15 7.35 -10.19 3.71
N PRO A 16 7.36 -9.40 2.62
CA PRO A 16 8.42 -9.45 1.61
C PRO A 16 9.76 -8.87 2.09
N ASP A 17 9.75 -7.79 2.87
CA ASP A 17 10.96 -7.11 3.36
C ASP A 17 11.39 -7.63 4.74
N ARG A 18 12.70 -7.91 4.90
CA ARG A 18 13.26 -8.48 6.14
C ARG A 18 13.13 -7.54 7.33
N THR A 19 13.40 -6.26 7.15
CA THR A 19 13.29 -5.26 8.22
C THR A 19 11.84 -5.09 8.67
N ARG A 20 10.88 -5.14 7.73
CA ARG A 20 9.46 -5.19 8.05
C ARG A 20 9.08 -6.50 8.78
N ARG A 21 9.57 -7.67 8.34
CA ARG A 21 9.27 -8.95 9.00
C ARG A 21 9.58 -8.91 10.50
N ASP A 22 10.77 -8.45 10.85
CA ASP A 22 11.22 -8.42 12.25
C ASP A 22 10.38 -7.45 13.09
N ARG A 23 10.12 -6.24 12.55
CA ARG A 23 9.28 -5.22 13.22
C ARG A 23 7.84 -5.70 13.42
N TYR A 24 7.21 -6.19 12.37
CA TYR A 24 5.81 -6.65 12.45
C TYR A 24 5.67 -7.85 13.36
N ARG A 25 6.65 -8.77 13.37
CA ARG A 25 6.67 -9.90 14.29
C ARG A 25 6.66 -9.43 15.75
N GLU A 26 7.53 -8.49 16.10
CA GLU A 26 7.63 -7.97 17.47
C GLU A 26 6.33 -7.28 17.90
N GLN A 27 5.78 -6.41 17.06
CA GLN A 27 4.52 -5.70 17.30
C GLN A 27 3.34 -6.67 17.47
N TRP A 28 3.19 -7.61 16.53
CA TRP A 28 2.07 -8.54 16.54
C TRP A 28 2.15 -9.55 17.69
N GLU A 29 3.36 -9.99 18.08
CA GLU A 29 3.50 -10.82 19.28
C GLU A 29 3.12 -10.04 20.54
N ALA A 30 3.45 -8.74 20.63
CA ALA A 30 3.03 -7.88 21.73
C ALA A 30 1.51 -7.69 21.77
N ASP A 31 0.89 -7.40 20.62
CA ASP A 31 -0.56 -7.24 20.49
C ASP A 31 -1.32 -8.51 20.88
N VAL A 32 -0.82 -9.69 20.49
CA VAL A 32 -1.44 -10.98 20.87
C VAL A 32 -1.32 -11.28 22.36
N ARG A 33 -0.23 -10.86 23.01
CA ARG A 33 -0.09 -10.94 24.47
C ARG A 33 -1.07 -9.98 25.15
N GLY A 34 -1.11 -8.72 24.71
CA GLY A 34 -2.04 -7.71 25.23
C GLY A 34 -3.51 -8.06 25.00
N ALA A 35 -3.85 -8.73 23.90
CA ALA A 35 -5.21 -9.21 23.65
C ALA A 35 -5.70 -10.17 24.75
N ALA A 36 -4.83 -11.05 25.25
CA ALA A 36 -5.21 -11.95 26.34
C ALA A 36 -5.41 -11.21 27.66
N GLU A 37 -4.66 -10.15 27.91
CA GLU A 37 -4.82 -9.29 29.10
C GLU A 37 -6.12 -8.47 29.05
N LEU A 38 -6.59 -8.14 27.84
CA LEU A 38 -7.81 -7.38 27.59
C LEU A 38 -9.05 -8.28 27.36
N GLU A 39 -8.96 -9.58 27.69
CA GLU A 39 -10.02 -10.58 27.46
C GLU A 39 -10.50 -10.69 25.99
N LEU A 40 -9.69 -10.20 25.04
CA LEU A 40 -9.91 -10.36 23.61
C LEU A 40 -9.37 -11.71 23.15
N SER A 41 -9.98 -12.30 22.11
CA SER A 41 -9.52 -13.58 21.56
C SER A 41 -8.16 -13.42 20.84
N PRO A 42 -7.06 -13.97 21.38
CA PRO A 42 -5.73 -13.79 20.78
C PRO A 42 -5.61 -14.54 19.45
N LEU A 43 -6.37 -15.63 19.29
CA LEU A 43 -6.40 -16.42 18.07
C LEU A 43 -7.11 -15.68 16.93
N ARG A 44 -8.25 -15.02 17.21
CA ARG A 44 -8.96 -14.21 16.19
C ARG A 44 -8.08 -13.05 15.72
N LEU A 45 -7.35 -12.41 16.63
CA LEU A 45 -6.41 -11.34 16.29
C LEU A 45 -5.27 -11.86 15.40
N ALA A 46 -4.65 -12.99 15.78
CA ALA A 46 -3.58 -13.61 14.99
C ALA A 46 -4.04 -14.03 13.57
N LEU A 47 -5.27 -14.52 13.42
CA LEU A 47 -5.85 -14.82 12.11
C LEU A 47 -6.08 -13.55 11.27
N GLY A 48 -6.50 -12.45 11.90
CA GLY A 48 -6.60 -11.14 11.25
C GLY A 48 -5.24 -10.66 10.73
N MET A 49 -4.18 -10.83 11.52
CA MET A 49 -2.81 -10.52 11.12
C MET A 49 -2.32 -11.39 9.96
N ALA A 50 -2.69 -12.67 9.92
CA ALA A 50 -2.40 -13.54 8.77
C ALA A 50 -3.08 -13.03 7.48
N GLY A 51 -4.36 -12.63 7.56
CA GLY A 51 -5.05 -12.00 6.44
C GLY A 51 -4.39 -10.69 5.99
N ALA A 52 -3.97 -9.85 6.94
CA ALA A 52 -3.25 -8.61 6.65
C ALA A 52 -1.89 -8.87 5.99
N ALA A 53 -1.12 -9.86 6.46
CA ALA A 53 0.16 -10.23 5.87
C ALA A 53 0.01 -10.68 4.41
N VAL A 54 -1.02 -11.48 4.12
CA VAL A 54 -1.38 -11.90 2.76
C VAL A 54 -1.70 -10.69 1.89
N LEU A 55 -2.57 -9.78 2.36
CA LEU A 55 -2.93 -8.57 1.62
C LEU A 55 -1.72 -7.67 1.35
N ILE A 56 -0.87 -7.43 2.36
CA ILE A 56 0.35 -6.63 2.22
C ILE A 56 1.28 -7.24 1.17
N THR A 57 1.43 -8.57 1.18
CA THR A 57 2.30 -9.28 0.24
C THR A 57 1.80 -9.17 -1.20
N PHE A 58 0.49 -9.34 -1.42
CA PHE A 58 -0.13 -9.19 -2.74
C PHE A 58 -0.12 -7.75 -3.27
N THR A 59 -0.27 -6.77 -2.38
CA THR A 59 -0.26 -5.35 -2.76
C THR A 59 1.15 -4.79 -2.94
N SER A 60 2.15 -5.34 -2.24
CA SER A 60 3.55 -4.93 -2.36
C SER A 60 4.26 -5.49 -3.60
N THR A 61 3.85 -6.67 -4.09
CA THR A 61 4.41 -7.28 -5.32
C THR A 61 3.91 -6.60 -6.59
N LYS A 62 2.68 -6.06 -6.57
CA LYS A 62 2.22 -5.06 -7.55
C LYS A 62 2.84 -3.72 -7.18
N GLY A 63 4.16 -3.57 -7.45
CA GLY A 63 4.93 -2.38 -7.13
C GLY A 63 4.07 -1.14 -7.29
N THR A 64 3.90 -0.41 -6.18
CA THR A 64 2.81 0.52 -5.90
C THR A 64 2.54 1.41 -7.11
N ARG A 65 1.71 0.94 -8.05
CA ARG A 65 1.24 1.74 -9.16
C ARG A 65 0.21 2.63 -8.53
N MET A 66 0.67 3.79 -8.10
CA MET A 66 -0.16 4.91 -7.74
C MET A 66 -1.09 5.13 -8.94
N THR A 67 -2.31 4.62 -8.85
CA THR A 67 -3.31 4.85 -9.88
C THR A 67 -3.68 6.31 -9.75
N PRO A 68 -3.40 7.16 -10.76
CA PRO A 68 -3.83 8.54 -10.70
C PRO A 68 -5.35 8.56 -10.48
N ILE A 69 -5.81 9.51 -9.67
CA ILE A 69 -7.23 9.72 -9.34
C ILE A 69 -7.65 11.02 -10.05
N GLY A 70 -8.89 11.10 -10.57
CA GLY A 70 -9.41 12.31 -11.23
C GLY A 70 -9.13 12.38 -12.74
N PRO A 71 -9.05 13.59 -13.34
CA PRO A 71 -8.92 13.77 -14.81
C PRO A 71 -7.71 13.04 -15.41
N LEU A 72 -6.62 12.94 -14.66
CA LEU A 72 -5.43 12.20 -15.05
C LEU A 72 -5.68 10.69 -15.17
N ALA A 73 -6.53 10.12 -14.31
CA ALA A 73 -6.98 8.73 -14.39
C ALA A 73 -7.72 8.47 -15.70
N LEU A 74 -8.61 9.41 -16.05
CA LEU A 74 -9.43 9.34 -17.25
C LEU A 74 -8.57 9.46 -18.51
N ALA A 75 -7.62 10.39 -18.52
CA ALA A 75 -6.63 10.54 -19.59
C ALA A 75 -5.81 9.26 -19.79
N MET A 76 -5.29 8.65 -18.71
CA MET A 76 -4.53 7.40 -18.84
C MET A 76 -5.38 6.21 -19.33
N ARG A 77 -6.69 6.18 -19.00
CA ARG A 77 -7.63 5.15 -19.47
C ARG A 77 -7.91 5.29 -20.97
N LEU A 78 -8.10 6.52 -21.46
CA LEU A 78 -8.31 6.81 -22.88
C LEU A 78 -7.05 6.55 -23.72
N VAL A 79 -5.87 6.78 -23.16
CA VAL A 79 -4.61 6.68 -23.90
C VAL A 79 -4.21 5.24 -24.26
N GLY A 80 -4.68 4.24 -23.50
CA GLY A 80 -4.63 2.82 -23.88
C GLY A 80 -3.22 2.21 -24.11
N GLY A 81 -2.86 1.21 -23.29
CA GLY A 81 -1.88 0.16 -23.62
C GLY A 81 -0.39 0.49 -23.78
N ASP A 82 -0.01 1.69 -24.24
CA ASP A 82 1.36 1.98 -24.66
C ASP A 82 2.08 2.98 -23.73
N VAL A 83 3.25 2.59 -23.22
CA VAL A 83 4.04 3.37 -22.25
C VAL A 83 4.48 4.72 -22.85
N ARG A 84 4.84 4.75 -24.15
CA ARG A 84 5.21 6.00 -24.84
C ARG A 84 4.06 6.99 -24.88
N ARG A 85 2.84 6.51 -25.16
CA ARG A 85 1.66 7.39 -25.24
C ARG A 85 1.29 7.93 -23.86
N ARG A 86 1.44 7.13 -22.80
CA ARG A 86 1.24 7.61 -21.41
C ARG A 86 2.25 8.66 -21.01
N ALA A 87 3.53 8.48 -21.37
CA ALA A 87 4.57 9.47 -21.12
C ALA A 87 4.29 10.80 -21.85
N ALA A 88 3.85 10.72 -23.11
CA ALA A 88 3.45 11.90 -23.88
C ALA A 88 2.24 12.62 -23.26
N ALA A 89 1.22 11.88 -22.81
CA ALA A 89 0.06 12.45 -22.15
C ALA A 89 0.40 13.16 -20.83
N LEU A 90 1.30 12.56 -20.03
CA LEU A 90 1.81 13.17 -18.80
C LEU A 90 2.57 14.47 -19.11
N ALA A 91 3.48 14.43 -20.08
CA ALA A 91 4.25 15.61 -20.49
C ALA A 91 3.35 16.76 -20.95
N ALA A 92 2.32 16.47 -21.76
CA ALA A 92 1.36 17.45 -22.22
C ALA A 92 0.54 18.07 -21.08
N LEU A 93 0.05 17.25 -20.15
CA LEU A 93 -0.71 17.73 -18.99
C LEU A 93 0.15 18.61 -18.07
N SER A 94 1.40 18.21 -17.82
CA SER A 94 2.33 19.02 -17.02
C SER A 94 2.66 20.35 -17.70
N ALA A 95 2.87 20.35 -19.02
CA ALA A 95 3.11 21.58 -19.78
C ALA A 95 1.91 22.53 -19.72
N LEU A 96 0.69 22.01 -19.88
CA LEU A 96 -0.54 22.81 -19.76
C LEU A 96 -0.72 23.40 -18.36
N ALA A 97 -0.46 22.61 -17.31
CA ALA A 97 -0.55 23.09 -15.93
C ALA A 97 0.47 24.22 -15.65
N LEU A 98 1.71 24.07 -16.13
CA LEU A 98 2.74 25.10 -16.01
C LEU A 98 2.39 26.35 -16.79
N ALA A 99 1.89 26.21 -18.02
CA ALA A 99 1.46 27.35 -18.84
C ALA A 99 0.28 28.09 -18.20
N GLY A 100 -0.70 27.37 -17.65
CA GLY A 100 -1.82 27.97 -16.92
C GLY A 100 -1.35 28.72 -15.66
N GLY A 101 -0.44 28.12 -14.89
CA GLY A 101 0.16 28.78 -13.72
C GLY A 101 0.95 30.04 -14.08
N LEU A 102 1.74 29.99 -15.17
CA LEU A 102 2.49 31.14 -15.66
C LEU A 102 1.57 32.27 -16.14
N LEU A 103 0.48 31.94 -16.84
CA LEU A 103 -0.50 32.93 -17.27
C LEU A 103 -1.12 33.63 -16.07
N LEU A 104 -1.58 32.86 -15.07
CA LEU A 104 -2.12 33.42 -13.82
C LEU A 104 -1.13 34.33 -13.10
N LEU A 105 0.15 33.97 -13.08
CA LEU A 105 1.20 34.79 -12.47
C LEU A 105 1.46 36.10 -13.22
N ILE A 106 1.28 36.12 -14.55
CA ILE A 106 1.48 37.32 -15.37
C ILE A 106 0.25 38.23 -15.32
N THR A 107 -0.96 37.65 -15.21
CA THR A 107 -2.22 38.38 -15.25
C THR A 107 -2.79 38.75 -13.88
N GLY A 108 -2.28 38.17 -12.80
CA GLY A 108 -2.65 38.47 -11.41
C GLY A 108 -1.69 39.44 -10.76
#